data_AF-A0A8J7A0M2-F1
#
_entry.id   AF-A0A8J7A0M2-F1
#
_cell.length_a   1.000
_cell.length_b   1.000
_cell.length_c   1.000
_cell.angle_alpha   90.00
_cell.angle_beta   90.00
_cell.angle_gamma   90.00
#
_symmetry.space_group_name_H-M   'P 1'
#
loop_
_entity.id
_entity.type
_entity.pdbx_description
1 polymer ?
#
loop_
_entity_poly.entity_id
_entity_poly.type
_entity_poly.pdbx_seq_one_letter_code
_entity_poly.pdbx_strand_id
1 'polypeptide(L)' 'MKPFLFVTDLDHTLVGDDKALKELNHDLERHRQEHGTKIVYATGRSITPVS' A
#
# COMPACT_ATOMS: atom_id res chain seq x y z
N MET A 1 -15.42 11.65 8.83
CA MET A 1 -15.09 10.44 8.04
C MET A 1 -14.98 9.25 8.97
N LYS A 2 -15.21 8.03 8.47
CA LYS A 2 -14.91 6.81 9.23
C LYS A 2 -13.44 6.44 9.05
N PRO A 3 -12.80 5.77 10.02
CA PRO A 3 -11.46 5.22 9.82
C PRO A 3 -11.39 4.39 8.55
N PHE A 4 -10.36 4.60 7.74
CA PHE A 4 -10.11 3.87 6.49
C PHE A 4 -8.87 2.98 6.65
N LEU A 5 -9.02 1.72 6.26
CA LEU A 5 -7.96 0.72 6.24
C LEU A 5 -7.81 0.24 4.80
N PHE A 6 -6.64 0.50 4.21
CA PHE A 6 -6.32 0.03 2.86
C PHE A 6 -5.55 -1.28 2.96
N VAL A 7 -6.09 -2.34 2.36
CA VAL A 7 -5.48 -3.67 2.31
C VAL A 7 -5.33 -4.10 0.86
N THR A 8 -4.13 -4.49 0.44
CA THR A 8 -3.86 -4.93 -0.94
C THR A 8 -2.85 -6.06 -0.97
N ASP A 9 -2.94 -6.96 -1.94
CA ASP A 9 -1.84 -7.86 -2.30
C ASP A 9 -0.74 -7.08 -3.03
N LEU A 10 0.44 -7.70 -3.18
CA LEU A 10 1.59 -7.15 -3.90
C LEU A 10 1.59 -7.59 -5.36
N ASP A 11 1.88 -8.86 -5.62
CA ASP A 11 2.14 -9.37 -6.97
C ASP A 11 0.90 -9.29 -7.86
N HIS A 12 1.07 -8.72 -9.06
CA HIS A 12 -0.02 -8.56 -10.04
C HIS A 12 -1.24 -7.76 -9.54
N THR A 13 -1.10 -7.05 -8.41
CA THR A 13 -2.13 -6.16 -7.85
C THR A 13 -1.54 -4.77 -7.60
N LEU A 14 -0.64 -4.63 -6.62
CA LEU A 14 0.05 -3.36 -6.34
C LEU A 14 1.29 -3.19 -7.21
N VAL A 15 2.04 -4.27 -7.44
CA VAL A 15 3.30 -4.28 -8.19
C VAL A 15 3.07 -4.92 -9.56
N GLY A 16 3.53 -4.26 -10.62
CA GLY A 16 3.41 -4.72 -12.01
C GLY A 16 3.26 -3.60 -13.03
N ASP A 17 2.77 -2.43 -12.60
CA ASP A 17 2.75 -1.18 -13.38
C ASP A 17 3.39 -0.07 -12.56
N ASP A 18 4.57 0.38 -12.98
CA ASP A 18 5.36 1.38 -12.25
C ASP A 18 4.68 2.75 -12.19
N LYS A 19 3.94 3.14 -13.24
CA LYS A 19 3.29 4.44 -13.29
C LYS A 19 2.09 4.46 -12.34
N ALA A 20 1.23 3.45 -12.44
CA ALA A 20 0.06 3.33 -11.57
C ALA A 20 0.49 3.20 -10.09
N LEU A 21 1.54 2.42 -9.81
CA LEU A 21 2.09 2.27 -8.47
C LEU A 21 2.59 3.61 -7.89
N LYS A 22 3.27 4.42 -8.70
CA LYS A 22 3.78 5.72 -8.26
C LYS A 22 2.64 6.69 -7.94
N GLU A 23 1.61 6.75 -8.79
CA GLU A 23 0.43 7.59 -8.58
C GLU A 23 -0.34 7.16 -7.33
N LEU A 24 -0.62 5.86 -7.18
CA LEU A 24 -1.33 5.33 -6.02
C LEU A 24 -0.55 5.58 -4.72
N ASN A 25 0.77 5.38 -4.71
CA ASN A 25 1.59 5.66 -3.52
C ASN A 25 1.56 7.14 -3.12
N HIS A 26 1.53 8.06 -4.09
CA HIS A 26 1.40 9.49 -3.79
C HIS A 26 0.07 9.81 -3.09
N ASP A 27 -1.04 9.28 -3.63
CA ASP A 27 -2.38 9.50 -3.07
C ASP A 27 -2.53 8.85 -1.68
N LEU A 28 -2.02 7.63 -1.52
CA LEU A 28 -2.03 6.90 -0.25
C LEU A 28 -1.20 7.60 0.83
N GLU A 29 -0.07 8.20 0.47
CA GLU A 29 0.74 8.96 1.41
C GLU A 29 0.03 10.24 1.88
N ARG A 30 -0.57 10.99 0.95
CA ARG A 30 -1.41 12.14 1.31
C ARG A 30 -2.54 11.72 2.25
N HIS A 31 -3.28 10.66 1.90
CA HIS A 31 -4.40 10.18 2.70
C HIS A 31 -3.96 9.63 4.07
N ARG A 32 -2.75 9.05 4.18
CA ARG A 32 -2.13 8.67 5.46
C ARG A 32 -1.86 9.90 6.33
N GLN A 33 -1.28 10.95 5.76
CA GLN A 33 -0.95 12.18 6.50
C GLN A 33 -2.21 12.93 6.96
N GLU A 34 -3.22 13.03 6.10
CA GLU A 34 -4.45 13.78 6.38
C GLU A 34 -5.42 13.02 7.31
N HIS A 35 -5.45 11.69 7.24
CA HIS A 35 -6.48 10.88 7.89
C HIS A 35 -5.96 9.74 8.78
N GLY A 36 -4.65 9.56 8.91
CA GLY A 36 -4.07 8.49 9.71
C GLY A 36 -4.36 7.09 9.15
N THR A 37 -4.53 6.98 7.84
CA THR A 37 -4.85 5.71 7.18
C THR A 37 -3.76 4.68 7.38
N LYS A 38 -4.17 3.47 7.73
CA LYS A 38 -3.27 2.31 7.78
C LYS A 38 -3.28 1.62 6.43
N ILE A 39 -2.08 1.28 5.95
CA ILE A 39 -1.86 0.58 4.68
C ILE A 39 -1.21 -0.76 5.03
N VAL A 40 -1.87 -1.85 4.62
CA VAL A 40 -1.47 -3.22 4.94
C VAL A 40 -1.29 -4.00 3.65
N TYR A 41 -0.14 -4.63 3.51
CA TYR A 41 0.12 -5.56 2.40
C TYR A 41 -0.23 -6.98 2.84
N ALA A 42 -1.24 -7.56 2.21
CA ALA A 42 -1.71 -8.92 2.44
C ALA A 42 -1.17 -9.83 1.33
N THR A 43 0.06 -10.31 1.51
CA THR A 43 0.80 -11.03 0.47
C THR A 43 1.22 -12.43 0.91
N GLY A 44 1.35 -13.33 -0.06
CA GLY A 44 1.95 -14.65 0.13
C GLY A 44 3.48 -14.64 0.22
N ARG A 45 4.14 -13.49 -0.02
CA ARG A 45 5.58 -13.35 0.18
C ARG A 45 5.92 -13.47 1.67
N SER A 46 6.92 -14.29 1.99
CA SER A 46 7.50 -14.32 3.32
C SER A 46 8.22 -13.00 3.62
N ILE A 47 8.17 -12.56 4.88
CA ILE A 47 9.01 -11.45 5.34
C ILE A 47 10.44 -11.97 5.39
N THR A 48 11.27 -11.58 4.42
CA THR A 48 12.71 -11.84 4.47
C THR A 48 13.34 -10.81 5.40
N PRO A 49 13.95 -11.21 6.52
CA PRO A 49 14.70 -10.29 7.36
C PRO A 49 15.88 -9.77 6.55
N VAL A 50 16.03 -8.45 6.48
CA VAL A 50 17.24 -7.85 5.94
C VAL A 50 18.25 -7.84 7.09
N SER A 51 19.23 -8.74 7.04
CA SER A 51 20.36 -8.83 7.97
C SER A 51 21.40 -7.76 7.69
#